data_AF-A0AAP3A841-F1
#
_entry.id   AF-A0AAP3A841-F1
#
_cell.length_a   1.000
_cell.length_b   1.000
_cell.length_c   1.000
_cell.angle_alpha   90.00
_cell.angle_beta   90.00
_cell.angle_gamma   90.00
#
_symmetry.space_group_name_H-M   'P 1'
#
loop_
_entity.id
_entity.type
_entity.pdbx_description
1 polymer ?
#
loop_
_entity_poly.entity_id
_entity_poly.type
_entity_poly.pdbx_seq_one_letter_code
_entity_poly.pdbx_strand_id
1 'polypeptide(L)'
;ARLAGLIYHSSGEEGAISPYTAEMARELAIWYGNEYVRLSNPLTFDNSALTVPVRLIPEELELFNWIKSYCIEKGILCMKKNDILQRGPNRFRKKDKINWLLDLLYEQNRVVPVIEGKTLCV
;
A
#
# COMPACT_ATOMS: atom_id res chain seq x y z
N ALA A 1 14.97 8.40 24.54
CA ALA A 1 14.82 7.75 25.86
C ALA A 1 14.54 6.25 25.78
N ARG A 2 13.39 5.79 25.24
CA ARG A 2 13.04 4.35 25.22
C ARG A 2 14.02 3.48 24.41
N LEU A 3 14.42 3.92 23.23
CA LEU A 3 15.37 3.19 22.38
C LEU A 3 16.77 3.09 23.02
N ALA A 4 17.22 4.16 23.70
CA ALA A 4 18.47 4.15 24.46
C ALA A 4 18.43 3.15 25.62
N GLY A 5 17.31 3.04 26.32
CA GLY A 5 17.11 2.04 27.37
C GLY A 5 17.13 0.60 26.85
N LEU A 6 16.54 0.34 25.67
CA LEU A 6 16.60 -0.98 25.03
C LEU A 6 18.02 -1.37 24.62
N ILE A 7 18.75 -0.44 23.99
CA ILE A 7 20.14 -0.64 23.60
C ILE A 7 21.00 -0.91 24.84
N TYR A 8 20.85 -0.09 25.88
CA TYR A 8 21.57 -0.23 27.13
C TYR A 8 21.31 -1.57 27.84
N HIS A 9 20.04 -2.01 27.86
CA HIS A 9 19.68 -3.32 28.40
C HIS A 9 20.33 -4.47 27.60
N SER A 10 20.40 -4.33 26.28
CA SER A 10 21.01 -5.35 25.41
C SER A 10 22.54 -5.41 25.48
N SER A 11 23.21 -4.32 25.85
CA SER A 11 24.67 -4.28 25.98
C SER A 11 25.21 -4.97 27.23
N GLY A 12 24.36 -5.30 28.20
CA GLY A 12 24.78 -5.93 29.46
C GLY A 12 25.64 -5.03 30.35
N GLU A 13 25.63 -3.72 30.08
CA GLU A 13 26.33 -2.73 30.90
C GLU A 13 25.55 -2.46 32.20
N GLU A 14 26.28 -2.26 33.30
CA GLU A 14 25.71 -1.91 34.60
C GLU A 14 25.93 -0.42 34.91
N GLY A 15 24.94 0.23 35.53
CA GLY A 15 24.97 1.67 35.83
C GLY A 15 23.95 2.53 35.07
N ALA A 16 24.33 3.77 34.78
CA ALA A 16 23.47 4.74 34.10
C ALA A 16 23.70 4.71 32.58
N ILE A 17 22.65 5.02 31.81
CA ILE A 17 22.75 5.15 30.34
C ILE A 17 23.76 6.24 30.01
N SER A 18 24.83 5.88 29.29
CA SER A 18 25.85 6.84 28.89
C SER A 18 25.28 7.88 27.88
N PRO A 19 25.82 9.10 27.85
CA PRO A 19 25.48 10.09 26.82
C PRO A 19 25.70 9.56 25.39
N TYR A 20 26.72 8.71 25.21
CA TYR A 20 27.02 8.06 23.94
C TYR A 20 25.88 7.10 23.51
N THR A 21 25.40 6.27 24.42
CA THR A 21 24.28 5.35 24.16
C THR A 21 22.99 6.11 23.82
N ALA A 22 22.77 7.25 24.46
CA ALA A 22 21.63 8.12 24.15
C ALA A 22 21.73 8.74 22.74
N GLU A 23 22.92 9.15 22.33
CA GLU A 23 23.18 9.72 21.01
C GLU A 23 23.05 8.68 19.89
N MET A 24 23.63 7.50 20.09
CA MET A 24 23.47 6.38 19.16
C MET A 24 21.99 5.98 18.97
N ALA A 25 21.21 5.99 20.05
CA ALA A 25 19.77 5.76 19.96
C ALA A 25 19.05 6.86 19.15
N ARG A 26 19.48 8.12 19.26
CA ARG A 26 18.93 9.22 18.47
C ARG A 26 19.21 9.02 16.98
N GLU A 27 20.45 8.68 16.63
CA GLU A 27 20.83 8.43 15.23
C GLU A 27 20.08 7.25 14.62
N LEU A 28 19.94 6.15 15.37
CA LEU A 28 19.14 5.01 14.93
C LEU A 28 17.67 5.37 14.73
N ALA A 29 17.07 6.14 15.65
CA ALA A 29 15.68 6.57 15.50
C ALA A 29 15.49 7.46 14.25
N ILE A 30 16.43 8.35 13.97
CA ILE A 30 16.42 9.18 12.77
C ILE A 30 16.57 8.32 11.52
N TRP A 31 17.54 7.38 11.51
CA TRP A 31 17.77 6.49 10.38
C TRP A 31 16.52 5.66 10.06
N TYR A 32 15.93 4.99 11.06
CA TYR A 32 14.71 4.20 10.86
C TYR A 32 13.49 5.06 10.52
N GLY A 33 13.39 6.28 11.04
CA GLY A 33 12.34 7.23 10.67
C GLY A 33 12.43 7.63 9.19
N ASN A 34 13.64 7.96 8.73
CA ASN A 34 13.89 8.28 7.33
C ASN A 34 13.68 7.07 6.42
N GLU A 35 14.11 5.89 6.87
CA GLU A 35 13.94 4.63 6.18
C GLU A 35 12.45 4.28 6.02
N TYR A 36 11.67 4.46 7.08
CA TYR A 36 10.23 4.29 7.04
C TYR A 36 9.58 5.27 6.07
N VAL A 37 9.95 6.56 6.10
CA VAL A 37 9.45 7.56 5.14
C VAL A 37 9.81 7.18 3.71
N ARG A 38 11.03 6.71 3.47
CA ARG A 38 11.49 6.21 2.16
C ARG A 38 10.65 5.02 1.67
N LEU A 39 10.36 4.07 2.55
CA LEU A 39 9.57 2.88 2.21
C LEU A 39 8.07 3.15 2.12
N SER A 40 7.56 4.16 2.83
CA SER A 40 6.13 4.48 2.92
C SER A 40 5.67 5.54 1.91
N ASN A 41 6.59 6.29 1.29
CA ASN A 41 6.26 7.25 0.24
C ASN A 41 6.40 6.64 -1.18
N PRO A 42 5.33 6.61 -1.98
CA PRO A 42 5.39 6.20 -3.38
C PRO A 42 6.21 7.12 -4.30
N LEU A 43 6.55 8.34 -3.86
CA LEU A 43 7.02 9.43 -4.72
C LEU A 43 8.45 9.90 -4.47
N THR A 44 9.16 9.38 -3.45
CA THR A 44 10.57 9.74 -3.19
C THR A 44 11.51 8.69 -3.76
N PHE A 45 11.51 8.53 -5.08
CA PHE A 45 12.53 7.77 -5.83
C PHE A 45 13.41 8.71 -6.65
N ASP A 46 13.91 9.78 -6.04
CA ASP A 46 15.12 10.46 -6.52
C ASP A 46 16.34 9.70 -5.98
N ASN A 47 16.60 8.52 -6.56
CA ASN A 47 17.90 7.86 -6.41
C ASN A 47 18.28 7.24 -7.75
N SER A 48 19.10 7.98 -8.48
CA SER A 48 19.65 7.75 -9.82
C SER A 48 20.56 6.50 -9.96
N ALA A 49 20.42 5.44 -9.16
CA ALA A 49 21.45 4.38 -9.15
C ALA A 49 20.97 2.92 -9.05
N LEU A 50 19.69 2.59 -8.92
CA LEU A 50 19.25 1.19 -8.86
C LEU A 50 18.04 0.94 -9.76
N THR A 51 18.34 0.56 -10.99
CA THR A 51 17.42 0.08 -12.03
C THR A 51 16.88 -1.31 -11.68
N VAL A 52 15.96 -1.40 -10.72
CA VAL A 52 14.93 -2.44 -10.71
C VAL A 52 13.64 -1.75 -10.28
N PRO A 53 12.70 -1.47 -11.20
CA PRO A 53 11.46 -0.85 -10.80
C PRO A 53 10.68 -1.90 -10.01
N VAL A 54 10.68 -1.79 -8.67
CA VAL A 54 9.60 -2.35 -7.87
C VAL A 54 8.38 -1.54 -8.29
N ARG A 55 7.71 -2.00 -9.35
CA ARG A 55 6.47 -1.42 -9.83
C ARG A 55 5.47 -1.58 -8.69
N LEU A 56 5.28 -0.51 -7.91
CA LEU A 56 4.01 -0.35 -7.19
C LEU A 56 2.95 -0.54 -8.27
N ILE A 57 2.23 -1.66 -8.22
CA ILE A 57 1.11 -1.87 -9.11
C ILE A 57 0.16 -0.69 -8.83
N PRO A 58 -0.12 0.16 -9.83
CA PRO A 58 -1.03 1.27 -9.65
C PRO A 58 -2.36 0.75 -9.06
N GLU A 59 -2.98 1.49 -8.15
CA GLU A 59 -4.16 1.03 -7.41
C GLU A 59 -5.28 0.56 -8.35
N GLU A 60 -5.40 1.18 -9.52
CA GLU A 60 -6.33 0.79 -10.58
C GLU A 60 -5.99 -0.58 -11.19
N LEU A 61 -4.71 -0.86 -11.40
CA LEU A 61 -4.27 -2.14 -11.96
C LEU A 61 -4.43 -3.27 -10.93
N GLU A 62 -4.25 -2.96 -9.64
CA GLU A 62 -4.52 -3.90 -8.56
C GLU A 62 -6.02 -4.22 -8.46
N LEU A 63 -6.89 -3.20 -8.51
CA LEU A 63 -8.33 -3.40 -8.55
C LEU A 63 -8.73 -4.23 -9.77
N PHE A 64 -8.19 -3.91 -10.96
CA PHE A 64 -8.43 -4.66 -12.19
C PHE A 64 -8.01 -6.12 -12.10
N ASN A 65 -6.81 -6.39 -11.57
CA ASN A 65 -6.32 -7.75 -11.38
C ASN A 65 -7.22 -8.53 -10.41
N TRP A 66 -7.67 -7.89 -9.33
CA TRP A 66 -8.59 -8.53 -8.39
C TRP A 66 -9.94 -8.86 -9.05
N ILE A 67 -10.55 -7.92 -9.79
CA ILE A 67 -11.80 -8.15 -10.52
C ILE A 67 -11.61 -9.32 -11.50
N LYS A 68 -10.54 -9.30 -12.30
CA LYS A 68 -10.23 -10.35 -13.28
C LYS A 68 -10.07 -11.72 -12.61
N SER A 69 -9.27 -11.81 -11.54
CA SER A 69 -9.07 -13.05 -10.80
C SER A 69 -10.37 -13.58 -10.22
N TYR A 70 -11.20 -12.72 -9.65
CA TYR A 70 -12.50 -13.12 -9.12
C TYR A 70 -13.45 -13.63 -10.21
N CYS A 71 -13.53 -12.93 -11.34
CA CYS A 71 -14.35 -13.32 -12.48
C CYS A 71 -13.94 -14.70 -13.03
N ILE A 72 -12.63 -14.96 -13.14
CA ILE A 72 -12.08 -16.26 -13.53
C ILE A 72 -12.44 -17.34 -12.50
N GLU A 73 -12.25 -17.06 -11.21
CA GLU A 73 -12.50 -18.03 -10.13
C GLU A 73 -13.99 -18.42 -10.04
N LYS A 74 -14.91 -17.45 -10.24
CA LYS A 74 -16.36 -17.69 -10.19
C LYS A 74 -16.97 -18.08 -11.54
N GLY A 75 -16.20 -18.03 -12.63
CA GLY A 75 -16.71 -18.28 -13.99
C GLY A 75 -17.75 -17.25 -14.45
N ILE A 76 -17.66 -16.00 -13.96
CA ILE A 76 -18.58 -14.91 -14.31
C ILE A 76 -17.90 -13.94 -15.27
N LEU A 77 -18.67 -13.35 -16.19
CA LEU A 77 -18.16 -12.43 -17.21
C LEU A 77 -18.09 -10.97 -16.73
N CYS A 78 -18.89 -10.61 -15.72
CA CYS A 78 -18.94 -9.27 -15.15
C CYS A 78 -19.32 -9.32 -13.67
N MET A 79 -18.98 -8.28 -12.94
CA MET A 79 -19.23 -8.12 -11.52
C MET A 79 -20.00 -6.83 -11.24
N LYS A 80 -20.97 -6.87 -10.33
CA LYS A 80 -21.67 -5.66 -9.88
C LYS A 80 -20.75 -4.83 -8.98
N LYS A 81 -20.83 -3.51 -9.10
CA LYS A 81 -20.11 -2.59 -8.21
C LYS A 81 -20.35 -2.83 -6.71
N ASN A 82 -21.56 -3.26 -6.33
CA ASN A 82 -21.87 -3.63 -4.94
C ASN A 82 -21.08 -4.87 -4.47
N ASP A 83 -20.81 -5.82 -5.36
CA ASP A 83 -20.00 -6.99 -5.03
C ASP A 83 -18.54 -6.58 -4.80
N ILE A 84 -18.02 -5.61 -5.55
CA ILE A 84 -16.70 -5.02 -5.31
C ILE A 84 -16.66 -4.33 -3.93
N LEU A 85 -17.70 -3.57 -3.57
CA LEU A 85 -17.77 -2.90 -2.26
C LEU A 85 -17.81 -3.88 -1.09
N GLN A 86 -18.50 -5.02 -1.26
CA GLN A 86 -18.67 -6.01 -0.18
C GLN A 86 -17.50 -7.00 -0.09
N ARG A 87 -17.01 -7.48 -1.23
CA ARG A 87 -16.05 -8.58 -1.33
C ARG A 87 -14.64 -8.13 -1.73
N GLY A 88 -14.52 -6.91 -2.24
CA GLY A 88 -13.24 -6.34 -2.66
C GLY A 88 -12.25 -6.16 -1.51
N PRO A 89 -10.97 -5.93 -1.85
CA PRO A 89 -9.92 -5.61 -0.88
C PRO A 89 -10.34 -4.43 0.01
N ASN A 90 -10.06 -4.53 1.32
CA ASN A 90 -10.46 -3.50 2.31
C ASN A 90 -10.08 -2.08 1.90
N ARG A 91 -8.92 -1.92 1.25
CA ARG A 91 -8.40 -0.63 0.77
C ARG A 91 -9.30 0.06 -0.26
N PHE A 92 -10.12 -0.70 -0.99
CA PHE A 92 -11.01 -0.21 -2.03
C PHE A 92 -12.47 -0.07 -1.58
N ARG A 93 -12.88 -0.62 -0.43
CA ARG A 93 -14.30 -0.65 -0.01
C ARG A 93 -14.96 0.73 0.25
N LYS A 94 -14.21 1.83 0.15
CA LYS A 94 -14.78 3.19 0.20
C LYS A 94 -15.46 3.50 -1.13
N LYS A 95 -16.74 3.90 -1.07
CA LYS A 95 -17.56 4.21 -2.25
C LYS A 95 -16.90 5.22 -3.19
N ASP A 96 -16.39 6.32 -2.65
CA ASP A 96 -15.77 7.38 -3.46
C ASP A 96 -14.50 6.89 -4.16
N LYS A 97 -13.72 6.05 -3.47
CA LYS A 97 -12.48 5.47 -4.00
C LYS A 97 -12.76 4.47 -5.12
N ILE A 98 -13.75 3.59 -4.97
CA ILE A 98 -14.17 2.68 -6.06
C ILE A 98 -14.70 3.45 -7.26
N ASN A 99 -15.50 4.51 -7.06
CA ASN A 99 -15.99 5.32 -8.19
C ASN A 99 -14.82 5.85 -9.00
N TRP A 100 -13.89 6.53 -8.32
CA TRP A 100 -12.71 7.11 -8.96
C TRP A 100 -11.84 6.06 -9.66
N LEU A 101 -11.60 4.91 -9.04
CA LEU A 101 -10.81 3.83 -9.65
C LEU A 101 -11.51 3.22 -10.87
N LEU A 102 -12.83 3.05 -10.82
CA LEU A 102 -13.61 2.55 -11.97
C LEU A 102 -13.61 3.58 -13.11
N ASP A 103 -13.79 4.87 -12.81
CA ASP A 103 -13.70 5.96 -13.79
C ASP A 103 -12.33 5.95 -14.49
N LEU A 104 -11.25 5.81 -13.73
CA LEU A 104 -9.90 5.69 -14.28
C LEU A 104 -9.72 4.42 -15.15
N LEU A 105 -10.31 3.30 -14.76
CA LEU A 105 -10.28 2.06 -15.54
C LEU A 105 -11.10 2.16 -16.85
N TYR A 106 -12.18 2.95 -16.85
CA TYR A 106 -12.95 3.28 -18.04
C TYR A 106 -12.16 4.19 -18.99
N GLU A 107 -11.51 5.23 -18.47
CA GLU A 107 -10.63 6.10 -19.26
C GLU A 107 -9.47 5.32 -19.90
N GLN A 108 -8.91 4.35 -19.16
CA GLN A 108 -7.88 3.45 -19.66
C GLN A 108 -8.39 2.34 -20.59
N ASN A 109 -9.72 2.29 -20.85
CA ASN A 109 -10.39 1.28 -21.67
C ASN A 109 -10.08 -0.17 -21.25
N ARG A 110 -9.83 -0.39 -19.95
CA ARG A 110 -9.51 -1.71 -19.37
C ARG A 110 -10.76 -2.46 -18.92
N VAL A 111 -11.80 -1.72 -18.57
CA VAL A 111 -13.08 -2.22 -18.10
C VAL A 111 -14.17 -1.58 -18.96
N VAL A 112 -15.21 -2.34 -19.28
CA VAL A 112 -16.36 -1.84 -20.06
C VAL A 112 -17.59 -1.88 -19.17
N PRO A 113 -18.33 -0.77 -19.00
CA PRO A 113 -19.56 -0.78 -18.23
C PRO A 113 -20.61 -1.59 -18.98
N VAL A 114 -21.01 -2.73 -18.42
CA VAL A 114 -22.11 -3.55 -18.92
C VAL A 114 -23.34 -3.26 -18.07
N ILE A 115 -24.44 -2.84 -18.70
CA ILE A 115 -25.70 -2.60 -18.00
C ILE A 115 -26.46 -3.93 -17.94
N GLU A 116 -26.50 -4.55 -16.76
CA GLU A 116 -27.29 -5.75 -16.51
C GLU A 116 -28.59 -5.33 -15.78
N GLY A 117 -29.64 -5.08 -16.57
CA GLY A 117 -30.91 -4.56 -16.07
C GLY A 117 -30.81 -3.10 -15.60
N LYS A 118 -30.88 -2.87 -14.28
CA LYS A 118 -30.74 -1.54 -13.65
C LYS A 118 -29.37 -1.30 -13.00
N THR A 119 -28.47 -2.30 -13.05
CA THR A 119 -27.20 -2.27 -12.31
C THR A 119 -26.03 -2.16 -13.28
N LEU A 120 -25.08 -1.28 -12.96
CA LEU A 120 -23.81 -1.18 -13.69
C LEU A 120 -22.87 -2.31 -13.23
N CYS A 121 -22.49 -3.16 -14.18
CA CYS A 121 -21.53 -4.23 -14.02
C CYS A 121 -20.22 -3.88 -14.73
N VAL A 122 -19.11 -4.41 -14.23
CA VAL A 122 -17.73 -4.20 -14.68
C VAL A 122 -16.99 -5.51 -14.88
#